data_AF-K3YJR1-F1
#
_entry.id   AF-K3YJR1-F1
#
_cell.length_a   1.000
_cell.length_b   1.000
_cell.length_c   1.000
_cell.angle_alpha   90.00
_cell.angle_beta   90.00
_cell.angle_gamma   90.00
#
_symmetry.space_group_name_H-M   'P 1'
#
loop_
_entity.id
_entity.type
_entity.pdbx_description
1 polymer ?
#
loop_
_entity_poly.entity_id
_entity_poly.type
_entity_poly.pdbx_seq_one_letter_code
_entity_poly.pdbx_strand_id
1 'polypeptide(L)'
;MDREHGASAALWGLGNLPLLARAGSKESLEYILQALWRTRRTGLDAADRAVARDALQLASDAELDPLLVCLRILIRRCVSENVSKDDIPKLFPDEVPPELQKLLTLLLQKFQPEWQEDASKDRASAQHSCTAEHQLNQNGDTSEQPAAPDAEHQNSTASVEDSIKSGEKEVKKFPLAKDSLDKMLKDLFSTKDHMPIALN
;
A
#
# COMPACT_ATOMS: atom_id res chain seq x y z
N MET A 1 35.06 -17.53 -14.57
CA MET A 1 33.90 -17.10 -15.39
C MET A 1 33.06 -16.23 -14.47
N ASP A 2 33.41 -14.95 -14.34
CA ASP A 2 32.96 -14.12 -13.20
C ASP A 2 32.54 -12.74 -13.69
N ARG A 3 31.45 -12.66 -14.47
CA ARG A 3 30.93 -11.39 -14.99
C ARG A 3 29.42 -11.17 -14.84
N GLU A 4 28.69 -12.10 -14.23
CA GLU A 4 27.21 -12.01 -14.22
C GLU A 4 26.61 -11.41 -12.93
N HIS A 5 27.35 -11.37 -11.82
CA HIS A 5 26.82 -10.84 -10.55
C HIS A 5 26.72 -9.29 -10.55
N GLY A 6 27.72 -8.58 -11.11
CA GLY A 6 27.69 -7.11 -11.21
C GLY A 6 26.63 -6.55 -12.18
N ALA A 7 26.26 -7.31 -13.22
CA ALA A 7 25.28 -6.85 -14.22
C ALA A 7 23.85 -6.80 -13.67
N SER A 8 23.50 -7.74 -12.78
CA SER A 8 22.16 -7.76 -12.19
C SER A 8 21.99 -6.56 -11.25
N ALA A 9 22.94 -6.31 -10.35
CA ALA A 9 22.84 -5.23 -9.38
C ALA A 9 22.80 -3.81 -10.01
N ALA A 10 23.53 -3.61 -11.12
CA ALA A 10 23.48 -2.38 -11.91
C ALA A 10 22.11 -2.17 -12.61
N LEU A 11 21.45 -3.25 -13.04
CA LEU A 11 20.12 -3.19 -13.68
C LEU A 11 19.03 -2.71 -12.71
N TRP A 12 19.21 -2.93 -11.40
CA TRP A 12 18.22 -2.61 -10.37
C TRP A 12 18.43 -1.24 -9.71
N GLY A 13 19.47 -0.49 -10.10
CA GLY A 13 19.76 0.82 -9.53
C GLY A 13 20.22 0.80 -8.08
N LEU A 14 20.72 -0.35 -7.58
CA LEU A 14 21.20 -0.53 -6.20
C LEU A 14 22.55 0.13 -5.91
N GLY A 15 23.13 0.87 -6.87
CA GLY A 15 24.45 1.49 -6.77
C GLY A 15 24.60 2.52 -5.65
N ASN A 16 23.51 2.98 -5.04
CA ASN A 16 23.56 3.92 -3.91
C ASN A 16 23.63 3.21 -2.55
N LEU A 17 23.39 1.89 -2.48
CA LEU A 17 23.44 1.13 -1.22
C LEU A 17 24.72 1.34 -0.38
N PRO A 18 25.92 1.47 -0.97
CA PRO A 18 27.14 1.67 -0.18
C PRO A 18 27.07 2.91 0.72
N LEU A 19 26.23 3.91 0.42
CA LEU A 19 26.03 5.07 1.28
C LEU A 19 25.36 4.73 2.61
N LEU A 20 24.67 3.58 2.72
CA LEU A 20 24.13 3.08 3.99
C LEU A 20 25.23 2.72 5.00
N ALA A 21 26.47 2.54 4.55
CA ALA A 21 27.60 2.32 5.45
C ALA A 21 27.88 3.53 6.35
N ARG A 22 27.33 4.71 6.01
CA ARG A 22 27.38 5.92 6.85
C ARG A 22 26.43 5.88 8.04
N ALA A 23 25.48 4.93 8.05
CA ALA A 23 24.55 4.82 9.15
C ALA A 23 25.30 4.60 10.47
N GLY A 24 25.05 5.48 11.45
CA GLY A 24 25.80 5.48 12.70
C GLY A 24 25.59 4.24 13.60
N SER A 25 24.59 3.41 13.31
CA SER A 25 24.27 2.22 14.10
C SER A 25 23.39 1.21 13.36
N LYS A 26 23.38 -0.05 13.82
CA LYS A 26 22.47 -1.09 13.32
C LYS A 26 21.00 -0.70 13.50
N GLU A 27 20.70 -0.09 14.64
CA GLU A 27 19.36 0.32 15.05
C GLU A 27 18.81 1.38 14.10
N SER A 28 19.68 2.21 13.54
CA SER A 28 19.33 3.20 12.53
C SER A 28 18.87 2.55 11.22
N LEU A 29 19.60 1.55 10.71
CA LEU A 29 19.16 0.81 9.52
C LEU A 29 17.86 0.07 9.79
N GLU A 30 17.74 -0.52 10.97
CA GLU A 30 16.53 -1.22 11.40
C GLU A 30 15.31 -0.29 11.37
N TYR A 31 15.43 0.89 11.98
CA TYR A 31 14.38 1.90 11.97
C TYR A 31 13.98 2.29 10.54
N ILE A 32 14.96 2.59 9.68
CA ILE A 32 14.70 3.00 8.29
C ILE A 32 13.96 1.90 7.53
N LEU A 33 14.38 0.63 7.67
CA LEU A 33 13.73 -0.51 7.02
C LEU A 33 12.28 -0.69 7.48
N GLN A 34 12.04 -0.61 8.79
CA GLN A 34 10.70 -0.70 9.37
C GLN A 34 9.81 0.47 8.94
N ALA A 35 10.34 1.70 8.97
CA ALA A 35 9.63 2.90 8.54
C ALA A 35 9.23 2.79 7.05
N LEU A 36 10.13 2.30 6.20
CA LEU A 36 9.84 2.04 4.78
C LEU A 36 8.77 0.98 4.57
N TRP A 37 8.76 -0.10 5.35
CA TRP A 37 7.71 -1.12 5.28
C TRP A 37 6.36 -0.60 5.75
N ARG A 38 6.33 0.08 6.90
CA ARG A 38 5.12 0.68 7.49
C ARG A 38 4.49 1.69 6.55
N THR A 39 5.32 2.51 5.90
CA THR A 39 4.90 3.58 4.99
C THR A 39 4.87 3.15 3.52
N ARG A 40 4.86 1.84 3.22
CA ARG A 40 4.91 1.32 1.85
C ARG A 40 3.76 1.81 0.94
N ARG A 41 2.62 2.20 1.53
CA ARG A 41 1.41 2.67 0.83
C ARG A 41 1.28 4.19 0.77
N THR A 42 1.83 4.89 1.77
CA THR A 42 1.64 6.33 1.97
C THR A 42 2.86 7.16 1.60
N GLY A 43 4.04 6.53 1.52
CA GLY A 43 5.30 7.23 1.41
C GLY A 43 5.83 7.66 2.79
N LEU A 44 7.14 7.90 2.83
CA LEU A 44 7.85 8.27 4.05
C LEU A 44 7.56 9.75 4.36
N ASP A 45 7.09 10.05 5.57
CA ASP A 45 6.75 11.43 5.97
C ASP A 45 8.00 12.28 6.24
N ALA A 46 7.81 13.59 6.44
CA ALA A 46 8.93 14.52 6.65
C ALA A 46 9.74 14.22 7.92
N ALA A 47 9.12 13.67 8.97
CA ALA A 47 9.81 13.34 10.21
C ALA A 47 10.67 12.11 10.02
N ASP A 48 10.13 11.04 9.43
CA ASP A 48 10.85 9.83 9.09
C ASP A 48 11.99 10.11 8.10
N ARG A 49 11.77 10.99 7.12
CA ARG A 49 12.83 11.47 6.20
C ARG A 49 13.93 12.20 6.95
N ALA A 50 13.58 13.05 7.93
CA ALA A 50 14.57 13.76 8.72
C ALA A 50 15.42 12.81 9.58
N VAL A 51 14.78 11.83 10.23
CA VAL A 51 15.50 10.79 11.00
C VAL A 51 16.41 9.96 10.11
N ALA A 52 15.92 9.52 8.94
CA ALA A 52 16.72 8.76 7.99
C ALA A 52 17.93 9.56 7.48
N ARG A 53 17.75 10.86 7.20
CA ARG A 53 18.82 11.75 6.75
C ARG A 53 19.88 11.96 7.82
N ASP A 54 19.45 12.21 9.06
CA ASP A 54 20.34 12.40 10.20
C ASP A 54 21.14 11.13 10.50
N ALA A 55 20.45 9.98 10.54
CA ALA A 55 21.07 8.68 10.78
C ALA A 55 22.13 8.32 9.73
N LEU A 56 21.89 8.67 8.46
CA LEU A 56 22.78 8.43 7.32
C LEU A 56 23.79 9.57 7.09
N GLN A 57 23.74 10.64 7.89
CA GLN A 57 24.58 11.83 7.79
C GLN A 57 24.58 12.44 6.37
N LEU A 58 23.39 12.51 5.75
CA LEU A 58 23.23 13.04 4.38
C LEU A 58 22.99 14.55 4.40
N ALA A 59 23.54 15.25 3.40
CA ALA A 59 23.42 16.71 3.32
C ALA A 59 22.05 17.17 2.80
N SER A 60 21.34 16.32 2.04
CA SER A 60 20.09 16.71 1.38
C SER A 60 19.14 15.54 1.15
N ASP A 61 17.86 15.86 0.94
CA ASP A 61 16.84 14.89 0.53
C ASP A 61 17.11 14.28 -0.85
N ALA A 62 17.82 15.00 -1.72
CA ALA A 62 18.19 14.52 -3.05
C ALA A 62 19.16 13.33 -3.00
N GLU A 63 19.97 13.22 -1.94
CA GLU A 63 20.83 12.05 -1.68
C GLU A 63 20.06 10.91 -1.02
N LEU A 64 19.00 11.24 -0.27
CA LEU A 64 18.17 10.27 0.42
C LEU A 64 17.23 9.52 -0.54
N ASP A 65 16.66 10.21 -1.53
CA ASP A 65 15.64 9.62 -2.41
C ASP A 65 16.15 8.38 -3.18
N PRO A 66 17.34 8.40 -3.83
CA PRO A 66 17.90 7.20 -4.47
C PRO A 66 18.09 6.04 -3.50
N LEU A 67 18.50 6.32 -2.26
CA LEU A 67 18.67 5.31 -1.21
C LEU A 67 17.35 4.66 -0.80
N LEU A 68 16.30 5.48 -0.60
CA LEU A 68 14.97 4.97 -0.26
C LEU A 68 14.40 4.10 -1.39
N VAL A 69 14.67 4.44 -2.64
CA VAL A 69 14.28 3.62 -3.80
C VAL A 69 15.00 2.27 -3.76
N CYS A 70 16.32 2.27 -3.56
CA CYS A 70 17.11 1.04 -3.45
C CYS A 70 16.58 0.11 -2.36
N LEU A 71 16.34 0.66 -1.16
CA LEU A 71 15.81 -0.09 -0.02
C LEU A 71 14.40 -0.62 -0.29
N ARG A 72 13.51 0.17 -0.92
CA ARG A 72 12.16 -0.29 -1.28
C ARG A 72 12.19 -1.47 -2.26
N ILE A 73 13.09 -1.44 -3.24
CA ILE A 73 13.26 -2.55 -4.19
C ILE A 73 13.72 -3.81 -3.45
N LEU A 74 14.73 -3.68 -2.58
CA LEU A 74 15.23 -4.80 -1.77
C LEU A 74 14.15 -5.43 -0.89
N ILE A 75 13.41 -4.60 -0.14
CA ILE A 75 12.32 -5.07 0.73
C ILE A 75 11.26 -5.83 -0.10
N ARG A 76 10.82 -5.26 -1.23
CA ARG A 76 9.81 -5.89 -2.07
C ARG A 76 10.26 -7.25 -2.59
N ARG A 77 11.52 -7.40 -2.99
CA ARG A 77 12.06 -8.69 -3.45
C ARG A 77 12.16 -9.71 -2.35
N CYS A 78 12.71 -9.32 -1.20
CA CYS A 78 12.85 -10.18 -0.04
C CYS A 78 11.49 -10.78 0.38
N VAL A 79 10.42 -9.99 0.30
CA VAL A 79 9.07 -10.40 0.69
C VAL A 79 8.34 -11.15 -0.45
N SER A 80 8.40 -10.64 -1.68
CA SER A 80 7.56 -11.12 -2.78
C SER A 80 8.10 -12.38 -3.46
N GLU A 81 9.42 -12.48 -3.65
CA GLU A 81 10.04 -13.60 -4.37
C GLU A 81 10.30 -14.80 -3.44
N ASN A 82 9.90 -14.72 -2.15
CA ASN A 82 10.18 -15.75 -1.13
C ASN A 82 11.65 -16.20 -1.15
N VAL A 83 12.56 -15.24 -1.35
CA VAL A 83 14.00 -15.50 -1.44
C VAL A 83 14.45 -16.23 -0.19
N SER A 84 15.11 -17.38 -0.36
CA SER A 84 15.62 -18.14 0.77
C SER A 84 16.65 -17.33 1.55
N LYS A 85 16.83 -17.62 2.84
CA LYS A 85 17.79 -16.91 3.70
C LYS A 85 19.20 -16.91 3.10
N ASP A 86 19.57 -17.99 2.42
CA ASP A 86 20.86 -18.21 1.76
C ASP A 86 21.00 -17.47 0.42
N ASP A 87 19.89 -17.05 -0.19
CA ASP A 87 19.86 -16.33 -1.46
C ASP A 87 19.75 -14.80 -1.30
N ILE A 88 19.30 -14.31 -0.14
CA ILE A 88 19.31 -12.86 0.19
C ILE A 88 20.68 -12.21 -0.05
N PRO A 89 21.83 -12.77 0.37
CA PRO A 89 23.12 -12.17 0.09
C PRO A 89 23.41 -12.04 -1.43
N LYS A 90 22.81 -12.87 -2.29
CA LYS A 90 23.00 -12.81 -3.75
C LYS A 90 22.27 -11.63 -4.40
N LEU A 91 21.40 -10.94 -3.66
CA LEU A 91 20.68 -9.75 -4.14
C LEU A 91 21.54 -8.48 -4.12
N PHE A 92 22.67 -8.49 -3.41
CA PHE A 92 23.49 -7.30 -3.23
C PHE A 92 24.59 -7.19 -4.31
N PRO A 93 24.88 -5.96 -4.78
CA PRO A 93 26.04 -5.69 -5.62
C PRO A 93 27.38 -6.00 -4.92
N ASP A 94 28.40 -6.34 -5.70
CA ASP A 94 29.79 -6.49 -5.22
C ASP A 94 30.36 -5.14 -4.73
N GLU A 95 29.76 -4.03 -5.14
CA GLU A 95 30.09 -2.68 -4.70
C GLU A 95 29.67 -2.40 -3.24
N VAL A 96 28.83 -3.24 -2.65
CA VAL A 96 28.38 -3.10 -1.25
C VAL A 96 29.40 -3.75 -0.31
N PRO A 97 29.88 -3.05 0.73
CA PRO A 97 30.79 -3.63 1.70
C PRO A 97 30.22 -4.90 2.35
N PRO A 98 31.02 -5.97 2.54
CA PRO A 98 30.53 -7.25 3.05
C PRO A 98 29.97 -7.15 4.47
N GLU A 99 30.44 -6.21 5.30
CA GLU A 99 29.88 -5.93 6.63
C GLU A 99 28.45 -5.39 6.52
N LEU A 100 28.22 -4.45 5.61
CA LEU A 100 26.90 -3.86 5.36
C LEU A 100 25.96 -4.89 4.74
N GLN A 101 26.45 -5.70 3.81
CA GLN A 101 25.70 -6.80 3.20
C GLN A 101 25.21 -7.80 4.25
N LYS A 102 26.09 -8.23 5.18
CA LYS A 102 25.73 -9.13 6.28
C LYS A 102 24.69 -8.51 7.21
N LEU A 103 24.85 -7.23 7.54
CA LEU A 103 23.91 -6.51 8.39
C LEU A 103 22.53 -6.42 7.76
N LEU A 104 22.45 -5.98 6.49
CA LEU A 104 21.21 -5.90 5.74
C LEU A 104 20.58 -7.28 5.56
N THR A 105 21.37 -8.31 5.26
CA THR A 105 20.90 -9.69 5.17
C THR A 105 20.25 -10.13 6.47
N LEU A 106 20.89 -9.89 7.62
CA LEU A 106 20.36 -10.26 8.93
C LEU A 106 19.06 -9.52 9.26
N LEU A 107 18.98 -8.22 8.97
CA LEU A 107 17.77 -7.43 9.19
C LEU A 107 16.62 -7.86 8.28
N LEU A 108 16.89 -8.09 7.00
CA LEU A 108 15.90 -8.58 6.04
C LEU A 108 15.38 -9.96 6.44
N GLN A 109 16.26 -10.90 6.82
CA GLN A 109 15.86 -12.22 7.32
C GLN A 109 15.02 -12.14 8.59
N LYS A 110 15.31 -11.19 9.49
CA LYS A 110 14.55 -10.95 10.71
C LYS A 110 13.12 -10.50 10.41
N PHE A 111 12.94 -9.58 9.46
CA PHE A 111 11.64 -8.99 9.16
C PHE A 111 10.83 -9.73 8.10
N GLN A 112 11.47 -10.58 7.29
CA GLN A 112 10.83 -11.34 6.22
C GLN A 112 9.52 -12.05 6.62
N PRO A 113 9.45 -12.86 7.70
CA PRO A 113 8.21 -13.57 8.03
C PRO A 113 7.07 -12.62 8.40
N GLU A 114 7.35 -11.58 9.19
CA GLU A 114 6.38 -10.56 9.59
C GLU A 114 5.85 -9.79 8.36
N TRP A 115 6.74 -9.37 7.47
CA TRP A 115 6.37 -8.64 6.26
C TRP A 115 5.62 -9.51 5.24
N GLN A 116 5.90 -10.82 5.19
CA GLN A 116 5.16 -11.75 4.34
C GLN A 116 3.73 -11.96 4.83
N GLU A 117 3.54 -12.09 6.15
CA GLU A 117 2.22 -12.17 6.75
C GLU A 117 1.42 -10.88 6.51
N ASP A 118 2.03 -9.73 6.77
CA ASP A 118 1.46 -8.41 6.49
C ASP A 118 1.05 -8.24 5.03
N ALA A 119 1.92 -8.64 4.10
CA ALA A 119 1.64 -8.57 2.67
C ALA A 119 0.50 -9.50 2.24
N SER A 120 0.42 -10.70 2.85
CA SER A 120 -0.64 -11.67 2.59
C SER A 120 -1.99 -11.17 3.10
N LYS A 121 -2.00 -10.56 4.30
CA LYS A 121 -3.18 -9.94 4.89
C LYS A 121 -3.67 -8.75 4.06
N ASP A 122 -2.77 -7.89 3.60
CA ASP A 122 -3.10 -6.78 2.70
C ASP A 122 -3.81 -7.26 1.42
N ARG A 123 -3.32 -8.37 0.84
CA ARG A 123 -3.93 -8.98 -0.36
C ARG A 123 -5.31 -9.54 -0.09
N ALA A 124 -5.49 -10.26 1.02
CA ALA A 124 -6.79 -10.78 1.43
C ALA A 124 -7.80 -9.64 1.66
N SER A 125 -7.43 -8.61 2.40
CA SER A 125 -8.29 -7.44 2.65
C SER A 125 -8.68 -6.70 1.35
N ALA A 126 -7.78 -6.58 0.38
CA ALA A 126 -8.07 -5.98 -0.92
C ALA A 126 -9.04 -6.84 -1.76
N GLN A 127 -8.91 -8.18 -1.70
CA GLN A 127 -9.78 -9.09 -2.43
C GLN A 127 -11.21 -9.10 -1.88
N HIS A 128 -11.39 -9.06 -0.55
CA HIS A 128 -12.72 -9.06 0.07
C HIS A 128 -13.48 -7.74 -0.12
N SER A 129 -12.79 -6.64 -0.41
CA SER A 129 -13.43 -5.36 -0.73
C SER A 129 -14.11 -5.35 -2.11
N CYS A 130 -13.62 -6.14 -3.08
CA CYS A 130 -14.12 -6.15 -4.45
C CYS A 130 -15.29 -7.14 -4.67
N THR A 131 -15.47 -8.11 -3.77
CA THR A 131 -16.50 -9.16 -3.93
C THR A 131 -17.88 -8.75 -3.37
N ALA A 132 -17.99 -7.62 -2.68
CA ALA A 132 -19.25 -7.15 -2.08
C ALA A 132 -20.14 -6.34 -3.03
N GLU A 133 -19.66 -5.96 -4.22
CA GLU A 133 -20.37 -5.03 -5.13
C GLU A 133 -21.01 -5.69 -6.37
N HIS A 134 -20.92 -7.02 -6.51
CA HIS A 134 -21.46 -7.75 -7.67
C HIS A 134 -22.65 -8.69 -7.40
N GLN A 135 -23.25 -8.67 -6.19
CA GLN A 135 -24.36 -9.56 -5.82
C GLN A 135 -25.71 -8.87 -5.55
N LEU A 136 -25.92 -7.63 -6.02
CA LEU A 136 -27.23 -6.98 -5.95
C LEU A 136 -27.75 -6.64 -7.35
N ASN A 137 -28.05 -7.65 -8.18
CA ASN A 137 -28.98 -7.47 -9.30
C ASN A 137 -29.50 -8.80 -9.90
N GLN A 138 -30.18 -9.66 -9.14
CA GLN A 138 -30.94 -10.77 -9.74
C GLN A 138 -32.20 -11.12 -8.94
N ASN A 139 -33.24 -10.30 -9.13
CA ASN A 139 -34.65 -10.61 -8.87
C ASN A 139 -35.43 -9.35 -9.28
N GLY A 140 -36.08 -9.30 -10.45
CA GLY A 140 -37.06 -10.27 -10.92
C GLY A 140 -38.44 -9.79 -10.48
N ASP A 141 -39.02 -8.91 -11.29
CA ASP A 141 -40.41 -8.42 -11.31
C ASP A 141 -41.44 -9.49 -10.92
N THR A 142 -42.45 -9.18 -10.09
CA THR A 142 -43.88 -9.54 -10.24
C THR A 142 -44.73 -9.09 -9.02
N SER A 143 -45.61 -8.11 -9.28
CA SER A 143 -47.03 -7.98 -8.86
C SER A 143 -47.47 -7.74 -7.40
N GLU A 144 -48.08 -6.55 -7.22
CA GLU A 144 -49.34 -6.15 -6.56
C GLU A 144 -49.71 -6.48 -5.08
N GLN A 145 -50.09 -5.39 -4.39
CA GLN A 145 -50.87 -5.14 -3.15
C GLN A 145 -52.12 -6.06 -2.88
N PRO A 146 -52.97 -5.83 -1.83
CA PRO A 146 -52.81 -5.30 -0.44
C PRO A 146 -53.61 -6.14 0.62
N ALA A 147 -53.35 -5.97 1.93
CA ALA A 147 -54.40 -6.00 2.99
C ALA A 147 -53.84 -5.70 4.40
N ALA A 148 -54.47 -4.75 5.10
CA ALA A 148 -54.48 -4.62 6.57
C ALA A 148 -55.59 -5.54 7.17
N PRO A 149 -55.95 -5.56 8.48
CA PRO A 149 -55.43 -4.88 9.67
C PRO A 149 -55.32 -5.78 10.96
N ASP A 150 -54.97 -5.14 12.08
CA ASP A 150 -55.34 -5.47 13.48
C ASP A 150 -54.68 -6.65 14.24
N ALA A 151 -54.02 -6.32 15.36
CA ALA A 151 -54.36 -6.82 16.70
C ALA A 151 -53.35 -6.32 17.76
N GLU A 152 -53.90 -5.53 18.69
CA GLU A 152 -53.64 -5.38 20.13
C GLU A 152 -52.64 -6.35 20.81
N HIS A 153 -51.97 -5.88 21.88
CA HIS A 153 -51.96 -6.50 23.23
C HIS A 153 -50.89 -5.84 24.13
N GLN A 154 -51.35 -5.35 25.27
CA GLN A 154 -50.56 -4.82 26.39
C GLN A 154 -49.94 -5.95 27.23
N ASN A 155 -48.76 -5.74 27.84
CA ASN A 155 -48.56 -5.81 29.31
C ASN A 155 -47.09 -5.52 29.72
N SER A 156 -47.02 -4.92 30.91
CA SER A 156 -45.95 -4.44 31.76
C SER A 156 -44.83 -5.40 32.16
N THR A 157 -43.63 -4.81 32.29
CA THR A 157 -42.58 -5.00 33.33
C THR A 157 -42.17 -6.41 33.78
N ALA A 158 -40.94 -6.82 33.43
CA ALA A 158 -39.80 -6.89 34.37
C ALA A 158 -38.51 -7.43 33.72
N SER A 159 -37.38 -6.87 34.18
CA SER A 159 -36.03 -7.46 34.24
C SER A 159 -35.07 -7.34 33.05
N VAL A 160 -34.09 -6.43 33.23
CA VAL A 160 -32.63 -6.61 33.10
C VAL A 160 -32.14 -7.41 31.89
N GLU A 161 -31.54 -6.74 30.89
CA GLU A 161 -30.10 -6.80 30.59
C GLU A 161 -29.71 -5.85 29.43
N ASP A 162 -28.52 -5.28 29.56
CA ASP A 162 -27.56 -4.82 28.54
C ASP A 162 -28.05 -4.35 27.15
N SER A 163 -27.84 -3.07 26.83
CA SER A 163 -27.13 -2.65 25.60
C SER A 163 -27.22 -1.14 25.35
N ILE A 164 -26.06 -0.57 25.05
CA ILE A 164 -25.80 0.84 24.75
C ILE A 164 -26.47 1.24 23.42
N LYS A 165 -27.49 2.11 23.47
CA LYS A 165 -28.08 2.78 22.30
C LYS A 165 -27.38 4.12 22.07
N SER A 166 -26.49 4.19 21.08
CA SER A 166 -25.94 5.45 20.54
C SER A 166 -26.74 5.87 19.31
N GLY A 167 -27.14 7.15 19.27
CA GLY A 167 -28.12 7.70 18.35
C GLY A 167 -27.71 7.69 16.88
N GLU A 168 -28.67 7.29 16.05
CA GLU A 168 -28.64 7.41 14.59
C GLU A 168 -28.63 8.89 14.20
N LYS A 169 -27.56 9.34 13.54
CA LYS A 169 -27.56 10.57 12.77
C LYS A 169 -27.74 10.19 11.31
N GLU A 170 -28.94 10.48 10.83
CA GLU A 170 -29.36 10.40 9.43
C GLU A 170 -28.38 11.19 8.54
N VAL A 171 -27.48 10.48 7.85
CA VAL A 171 -26.74 11.04 6.72
C VAL A 171 -27.52 10.69 5.47
N LYS A 172 -28.28 11.65 4.97
CA LYS A 172 -29.01 11.57 3.69
C LYS A 172 -28.06 11.11 2.59
N LYS A 173 -28.28 9.88 2.13
CA LYS A 173 -27.57 9.26 1.01
C LYS A 173 -28.07 9.92 -0.28
N PHE A 174 -27.30 10.87 -0.80
CA PHE A 174 -27.53 11.42 -2.13
C PHE A 174 -27.37 10.29 -3.16
N PRO A 175 -28.38 10.01 -4.01
CA PRO A 175 -28.21 9.10 -5.13
C PRO A 175 -27.37 9.82 -6.18
N LEU A 176 -26.07 9.51 -6.23
CA LEU A 176 -25.25 9.89 -7.37
C LEU A 176 -25.69 9.01 -8.54
N ALA A 177 -26.53 9.57 -9.41
CA ALA A 177 -26.98 8.89 -10.63
C ALA A 177 -25.75 8.56 -11.48
N LYS A 178 -25.52 7.26 -11.69
CA LYS A 178 -24.39 6.72 -12.48
C LYS A 178 -24.31 7.34 -13.89
N ASP A 179 -25.44 7.75 -14.46
CA ASP A 179 -25.52 8.47 -15.75
C ASP A 179 -24.79 9.82 -15.74
N SER A 180 -24.65 10.47 -14.59
CA SER A 180 -23.96 11.77 -14.49
C SER A 180 -22.45 11.65 -14.70
N LEU A 181 -21.84 10.57 -14.20
CA LEU A 181 -20.39 10.37 -14.28
C LEU A 181 -19.94 10.07 -15.71
N ASP A 182 -20.65 9.17 -16.40
CA ASP A 182 -20.36 8.81 -17.79
C ASP A 182 -20.50 10.02 -18.72
N LYS A 183 -21.52 10.84 -18.50
CA LYS A 183 -21.71 12.09 -19.26
C LYS A 183 -20.58 13.09 -19.01
N MET A 184 -20.14 13.26 -17.76
CA MET A 184 -19.02 14.16 -17.44
C MET A 184 -17.69 13.69 -18.04
N LEU A 185 -17.43 12.38 -18.06
CA LEU A 185 -16.23 11.83 -18.70
C LEU A 185 -16.29 12.05 -20.21
N LYS A 186 -17.45 11.80 -20.84
CA LYS A 186 -17.61 12.00 -22.28
C LYS A 186 -17.46 13.48 -22.70
N ASP A 187 -17.96 14.41 -21.89
CA ASP A 187 -17.81 15.85 -22.13
C ASP A 187 -16.35 16.32 -21.96
N LEU A 188 -15.60 15.73 -21.01
CA LEU A 188 -14.18 16.07 -20.79
C LEU A 188 -13.26 15.57 -21.92
N PHE A 189 -13.55 14.40 -22.48
CA PHE A 189 -12.70 13.78 -23.51
C PHE A 189 -13.16 14.05 -24.96
N SER A 190 -14.31 14.70 -25.18
CA SER A 190 -14.79 15.07 -26.53
C SER A 190 -14.22 16.39 -27.07
N THR A 191 -13.45 17.15 -26.30
CA THR A 191 -12.83 18.40 -26.76
C THR A 191 -11.42 18.18 -27.29
N LYS A 192 -11.28 17.34 -28.32
CA LYS A 192 -10.06 17.28 -29.12
C LYS A 192 -10.37 17.01 -30.58
N ASP A 193 -11.06 17.94 -31.23
CA ASP A 193 -10.99 18.11 -32.68
C ASP A 193 -11.77 19.36 -33.09
N HIS A 194 -11.11 20.52 -33.12
CA HIS A 194 -11.48 21.65 -33.98
C HIS A 194 -10.29 22.61 -34.08
N MET A 195 -9.32 22.28 -34.94
CA MET A 195 -8.39 23.26 -35.51
C MET A 195 -8.84 23.51 -36.95
N PRO A 196 -9.30 24.72 -37.31
CA PRO A 196 -9.44 25.07 -38.70
C PRO A 196 -8.03 25.31 -39.28
N ILE A 197 -7.64 24.45 -40.21
CA ILE A 197 -6.54 24.73 -41.15
C ILE A 197 -7.06 25.84 -42.07
N ALA A 198 -6.67 27.09 -41.80
CA ALA A 198 -6.81 28.16 -42.76
C ALA A 198 -5.61 28.11 -43.71
N LEU A 199 -5.87 27.61 -44.91
CA LEU A 199 -5.00 27.73 -46.07
C LEU A 199 -5.32 29.07 -46.76
N ASN A 200 -4.37 30.01 -46.74
CA ASN A 200 -3.98 30.92 -47.83
C ASN A 200 -3.03 32.00 -47.32
#